data_AF-A0A1E4ER52-F1
#
_entry.id   AF-A0A1E4ER52-F1
#
_cell.length_a   1.000
_cell.length_b   1.000
_cell.length_c   1.000
_cell.angle_alpha   90.00
_cell.angle_beta   90.00
_cell.angle_gamma   90.00
#
_symmetry.space_group_name_H-M   'P 1'
#
loop_
_entity.id
_entity.type
_entity.pdbx_description
1 polymer ?
#
loop_
_entity_poly.entity_id
_entity_poly.type
_entity_poly.pdbx_seq_one_letter_code
_entity_poly.pdbx_strand_id
1 'polypeptide(L)'
;MKRAGFTLSEVMVACFVLSLALLVCFELFQWCSRAALLGQSRASLESEGRRLLLAIRMDLLRSDFEGLETELTRTFLNPEGETVPRHALSFPCLENWNNPASFNTDSAAPLWDRYTVLYATLANPGLLVKQHYTPAGAPYRGPMGNLAGLVHEDPATNPNGRNFQILSQNLDSFRVLSDDTSKVVECQLVLARRGGRKADKAGLNERHQLSFTTRLENSPP
;
A
#
# COMPACT_ATOMS: atom_id res chain seq x y z
N MET A 1 71.98 -4.46 17.14
CA MET A 1 70.83 -4.70 16.24
C MET A 1 70.79 -3.56 15.22
N LYS A 2 71.23 -3.81 13.98
CA LYS A 2 71.22 -2.78 12.91
C LYS A 2 69.78 -2.61 12.42
N ARG A 3 69.19 -1.43 12.60
CA ARG A 3 67.91 -1.06 11.97
C ARG A 3 68.19 -0.84 10.49
N ALA A 4 67.87 -1.81 9.64
CA ALA A 4 67.85 -1.60 8.21
C ALA A 4 66.69 -0.66 7.88
N GLY A 5 67.00 0.53 7.35
CA GLY A 5 65.98 1.47 6.86
C GLY A 5 65.41 0.97 5.54
N PHE A 6 64.11 1.17 5.34
CA PHE A 6 63.44 0.83 4.08
C PHE A 6 64.00 1.66 2.92
N THR A 7 64.17 1.03 1.77
CA THR A 7 64.53 1.72 0.53
C THR A 7 63.32 2.48 -0.01
N LEU A 8 63.54 3.63 -0.65
CA LEU A 8 62.45 4.46 -1.20
C LEU A 8 61.57 3.69 -2.21
N SER A 9 62.17 2.77 -2.96
CA SER A 9 61.47 1.86 -3.87
C SER A 9 60.53 0.88 -3.14
N GLU A 10 60.94 0.33 -2.00
CA GLU A 10 60.08 -0.56 -1.20
C GLU A 10 58.85 0.19 -0.67
N VAL A 11 59.03 1.44 -0.24
CA VAL A 11 57.90 2.28 0.21
C VAL A 11 56.93 2.56 -0.94
N MET A 12 57.42 2.89 -2.14
CA MET A 12 56.56 3.12 -3.31
C MET A 12 55.76 1.87 -3.70
N VAL A 13 56.39 0.69 -3.71
CA VAL A 13 55.71 -0.58 -4.00
C VAL A 13 54.68 -0.90 -2.92
N ALA A 14 55.01 -0.72 -1.64
CA ALA A 14 54.08 -0.94 -0.54
C ALA A 14 52.86 0.00 -0.61
N CYS A 15 53.07 1.28 -0.92
CA CYS A 15 51.99 2.25 -1.12
C CYS A 15 51.11 1.87 -2.32
N PHE A 16 51.69 1.42 -3.43
CA PHE A 16 50.93 0.98 -4.60
C PHE A 16 50.06 -0.24 -4.28
N VAL A 17 50.64 -1.28 -3.67
CA VAL A 17 49.91 -2.50 -3.28
C VAL A 17 48.80 -2.17 -2.27
N LEU A 18 49.08 -1.31 -1.28
CA LEU A 18 48.08 -0.87 -0.32
C LEU A 18 46.94 -0.09 -1.01
N SER A 19 47.26 0.81 -1.93
CA SER A 19 46.25 1.58 -2.68
C SER A 19 45.36 0.67 -3.53
N LEU A 20 45.95 -0.34 -4.18
CA LEU A 20 45.21 -1.33 -4.96
C LEU A 20 44.31 -2.18 -4.05
N ALA A 21 44.82 -2.64 -2.91
CA ALA A 21 44.03 -3.38 -1.94
C ALA A 21 42.86 -2.56 -1.39
N LEU A 22 43.09 -1.29 -1.06
CA LEU A 22 42.03 -0.38 -0.62
C LEU A 22 40.99 -0.16 -1.71
N LEU A 23 41.40 0.02 -2.96
CA LEU A 23 40.48 0.18 -4.09
C LEU A 23 39.55 -1.04 -4.21
N VAL A 24 40.11 -2.25 -4.17
CA VAL A 24 39.31 -3.49 -4.20
C VAL A 24 38.35 -3.57 -3.01
N CYS A 25 38.82 -3.24 -1.80
CA CYS A 25 37.98 -3.23 -0.60
C CYS A 25 36.82 -2.22 -0.72
N PHE A 26 37.08 -1.01 -1.23
CA PHE A 26 36.04 0.00 -1.41
C PHE A 26 35.02 -0.40 -2.47
N GLU A 27 35.45 -1.01 -3.58
CA GLU A 27 34.54 -1.51 -4.61
C GLU A 27 33.63 -2.63 -4.06
N LEU A 28 34.20 -3.59 -3.32
CA LEU A 28 33.42 -4.63 -2.66
C LEU A 28 32.43 -4.05 -1.65
N PHE A 29 32.86 -3.07 -0.85
CA PHE A 29 31.99 -2.42 0.12
C PHE A 29 30.83 -1.67 -0.56
N GLN A 30 31.11 -0.94 -1.64
CA GLN A 30 30.07 -0.26 -2.43
C GLN A 30 29.08 -1.27 -3.02
N TRP A 31 29.57 -2.40 -3.53
CA TRP A 31 28.72 -3.45 -4.05
C TRP A 31 27.82 -4.07 -2.97
N CYS A 32 28.39 -4.44 -1.83
CA CYS A 32 27.64 -4.97 -0.68
C CYS A 32 26.60 -3.97 -0.16
N SER A 33 26.95 -2.69 -0.05
CA SER A 33 26.02 -1.63 0.39
C SER A 33 24.84 -1.49 -0.56
N ARG A 34 25.07 -1.48 -1.87
CA ARG A 34 23.99 -1.42 -2.88
C ARG A 34 23.09 -2.65 -2.82
N ALA A 35 23.67 -3.85 -2.67
CA ALA A 35 22.91 -5.09 -2.54
C ALA A 35 22.03 -5.09 -1.27
N ALA A 36 22.58 -4.63 -0.14
CA ALA A 36 21.85 -4.51 1.12
C ALA A 36 20.68 -3.50 1.02
N LEU A 37 20.89 -2.34 0.40
CA LEU A 37 19.83 -1.34 0.20
C LEU A 37 18.70 -1.88 -0.69
N LEU A 38 19.03 -2.61 -1.75
CA LEU A 38 18.04 -3.27 -2.60
C LEU A 38 17.24 -4.32 -1.81
N GLY A 39 17.92 -5.15 -1.03
CA GLY A 39 17.28 -6.16 -0.16
C GLY A 39 16.34 -5.52 0.86
N GLN A 40 16.78 -4.45 1.52
CA GLN A 40 15.97 -3.70 2.48
C GLN A 40 14.73 -3.07 1.82
N SER A 41 14.87 -2.53 0.60
CA SER A 41 13.74 -1.96 -0.15
C SER A 41 12.66 -3.01 -0.43
N ARG A 42 13.07 -4.20 -0.89
CA ARG A 42 12.16 -5.33 -1.18
C ARG A 42 11.46 -5.82 0.07
N ALA A 43 12.23 -6.09 1.14
CA ALA A 43 11.68 -6.55 2.42
C ALA A 43 10.69 -5.53 3.01
N SER A 44 10.98 -4.23 2.87
CA SER A 44 10.07 -3.15 3.29
C SER A 44 8.76 -3.17 2.51
N LEU A 45 8.80 -3.28 1.18
CA LEU A 45 7.61 -3.33 0.33
C LEU A 45 6.75 -4.57 0.59
N GLU A 46 7.39 -5.73 0.78
CA GLU A 46 6.69 -6.97 1.10
C GLU A 46 6.02 -6.90 2.48
N SER A 47 6.72 -6.33 3.47
CA SER A 47 6.18 -6.15 4.82
C SER A 47 5.03 -5.13 4.87
N GLU A 48 5.14 -4.02 4.13
CA GLU A 48 4.08 -3.03 3.95
C GLU A 48 2.87 -3.69 3.28
N GLY A 49 3.12 -4.37 2.17
CA GLY A 49 2.14 -5.11 1.40
C GLY A 49 1.30 -6.11 2.21
N ARG A 50 1.97 -6.95 3.00
CA ARG A 50 1.27 -7.90 3.89
C ARG A 50 0.40 -7.20 4.93
N ARG A 51 0.88 -6.10 5.51
CA ARG A 51 0.12 -5.33 6.51
C ARG A 51 -1.12 -4.70 5.88
N LEU A 52 -1.00 -4.13 4.68
CA LEU A 52 -2.11 -3.59 3.92
C LEU A 52 -3.16 -4.64 3.61
N LEU A 53 -2.73 -5.77 3.05
CA LEU A 53 -3.62 -6.88 2.68
C LEU A 53 -4.42 -7.36 3.89
N LEU A 54 -3.75 -7.59 5.02
CA LEU A 54 -4.41 -8.01 6.26
C LEU A 54 -5.41 -6.97 6.76
N ALA A 55 -5.04 -5.69 6.76
CA ALA A 55 -5.93 -4.61 7.20
C ALA A 55 -7.21 -4.55 6.35
N ILE A 56 -7.07 -4.50 5.02
CA ILE A 56 -8.21 -4.41 4.10
C ILE A 56 -9.07 -5.68 4.17
N ARG A 57 -8.44 -6.86 4.22
CA ARG A 57 -9.16 -8.12 4.31
C ARG A 57 -9.98 -8.21 5.61
N MET A 58 -9.42 -7.79 6.74
CA MET A 58 -10.14 -7.81 8.02
C MET A 58 -11.31 -6.82 8.05
N ASP A 59 -11.15 -5.65 7.44
CA ASP A 59 -12.25 -4.69 7.30
C ASP A 59 -13.37 -5.25 6.41
N LEU A 60 -13.00 -5.86 5.28
CA LEU A 60 -13.96 -6.45 4.34
C LEU A 60 -14.70 -7.65 4.95
N LEU A 61 -14.00 -8.55 5.65
CA LEU A 61 -14.65 -9.68 6.34
C LEU A 61 -15.70 -9.25 7.37
N ARG A 62 -15.61 -8.01 7.86
CA ARG A 62 -16.54 -7.39 8.81
C ARG A 62 -17.60 -6.51 8.13
N SER A 63 -17.63 -6.50 6.81
CA SER A 63 -18.55 -5.69 6.03
C SER A 63 -19.61 -6.56 5.36
N ASP A 64 -20.50 -5.92 4.62
CA ASP A 64 -21.54 -6.60 3.87
C ASP A 64 -21.51 -6.24 2.39
N PHE A 65 -21.93 -7.20 1.56
CA PHE A 65 -21.97 -7.04 0.11
C PHE A 65 -23.06 -6.07 -0.33
N GLU A 66 -24.22 -6.05 0.34
CA GLU A 66 -25.36 -5.21 -0.09
C GLU A 66 -25.08 -3.72 0.06
N GLY A 67 -24.16 -3.36 0.95
CA GLY A 67 -23.68 -1.99 1.10
C GLY A 67 -22.41 -1.64 0.33
N LEU A 68 -21.92 -2.55 -0.50
CA LEU A 68 -20.69 -2.36 -1.28
C LEU A 68 -20.96 -1.41 -2.47
N GLU A 69 -20.10 -0.42 -2.65
CA GLU A 69 -20.08 0.44 -3.85
C GLU A 69 -18.65 0.50 -4.39
N THR A 70 -18.48 0.43 -5.71
CA THR A 70 -17.17 0.53 -6.37
C THR A 70 -17.13 1.70 -7.35
N GLU A 71 -16.01 2.41 -7.38
CA GLU A 71 -15.74 3.44 -8.39
C GLU A 71 -14.58 2.95 -9.27
N LEU A 72 -14.91 2.45 -10.46
CA LEU A 72 -13.96 1.77 -11.36
C LEU A 72 -13.42 2.68 -12.47
N THR A 73 -13.93 3.91 -12.62
CA THR A 73 -13.54 4.79 -13.75
C THR A 73 -12.20 5.49 -13.54
N ARG A 74 -11.72 5.54 -12.30
CA ARG A 74 -10.49 6.25 -11.90
C ARG A 74 -9.24 5.54 -12.41
N THR A 75 -8.48 6.23 -13.25
CA THR A 75 -7.21 5.73 -13.81
C THR A 75 -6.14 6.81 -13.77
N PHE A 76 -4.87 6.40 -13.80
CA PHE A 76 -3.70 7.28 -13.80
C PHE A 76 -2.69 6.82 -14.85
N LEU A 77 -2.06 7.77 -15.56
CA LEU A 77 -0.97 7.47 -16.49
C LEU A 77 0.34 7.37 -15.70
N ASN A 78 0.86 6.16 -15.51
CA ASN A 78 2.12 5.97 -14.82
C ASN A 78 3.30 6.55 -15.65
N PRO A 79 4.45 6.85 -15.03
CA PRO A 79 5.61 7.36 -15.79
C PRO A 79 6.23 6.38 -16.79
N GLU A 80 5.76 5.14 -16.85
CA GLU A 80 6.14 4.18 -17.90
C GLU A 80 5.21 4.29 -19.12
N GLY A 81 4.22 5.20 -19.09
CA GLY A 81 3.26 5.41 -20.17
C GLY A 81 2.07 4.45 -20.14
N GLU A 82 1.91 3.67 -19.07
CA GLU A 82 0.79 2.74 -18.92
C GLU A 82 -0.34 3.36 -18.09
N THR A 83 -1.58 3.15 -18.52
CA THR A 83 -2.74 3.57 -17.74
C THR A 83 -3.06 2.53 -16.69
N VAL A 84 -2.95 2.90 -15.41
CA VAL A 84 -3.14 2.02 -14.26
C VAL A 84 -4.42 2.39 -13.49
N PRO A 85 -5.15 1.40 -12.94
CA PRO A 85 -6.37 1.64 -12.18
C PRO A 85 -6.09 2.25 -10.80
N ARG A 86 -6.95 3.19 -10.39
CA ARG A 86 -6.94 3.91 -9.11
C ARG A 86 -8.34 3.90 -8.49
N HIS A 87 -8.92 2.71 -8.40
CA HIS A 87 -10.32 2.53 -8.02
C HIS A 87 -10.61 3.05 -6.61
N ALA A 88 -11.89 3.21 -6.30
CA ALA A 88 -12.35 3.35 -4.92
C ALA A 88 -13.35 2.24 -4.59
N LEU A 89 -13.45 1.96 -3.30
CA LEU A 89 -14.33 0.97 -2.71
C LEU A 89 -14.97 1.58 -1.48
N SER A 90 -16.27 1.43 -1.31
CA SER A 90 -16.94 1.70 -0.05
C SER A 90 -17.72 0.49 0.41
N PHE A 91 -17.76 0.31 1.72
CA PHE A 91 -18.50 -0.79 2.35
C PHE A 91 -18.99 -0.38 3.73
N PRO A 92 -20.13 -0.92 4.20
CA PRO A 92 -20.66 -0.62 5.50
C PRO A 92 -19.79 -1.25 6.58
N CYS A 93 -19.68 -0.60 7.72
CA CYS A 93 -19.09 -1.19 8.91
C CYS A 93 -19.66 -0.58 10.19
N LEU A 94 -19.34 -1.17 11.33
CA LEU A 94 -19.72 -0.64 12.63
C LEU A 94 -18.63 0.27 13.20
N GLU A 95 -19.01 1.36 13.87
CA GLU A 95 -18.12 2.21 14.67
C GLU A 95 -17.52 1.41 15.82
N ASN A 96 -18.39 0.72 16.57
CA ASN A 96 -18.00 -0.09 17.71
C ASN A 96 -18.62 -1.49 17.65
N TRP A 97 -17.77 -2.47 17.36
CA TRP A 97 -18.11 -3.91 17.34
C TRP A 97 -18.35 -4.49 18.73
N ASN A 98 -17.88 -3.83 19.79
CA ASN A 98 -18.04 -4.32 21.16
C ASN A 98 -19.33 -3.83 21.83
N ASN A 99 -20.09 -2.94 21.17
CA ASN A 99 -21.34 -2.42 21.70
C ASN A 99 -22.50 -3.35 21.31
N PRO A 100 -23.19 -4.00 22.26
CA PRO A 100 -24.33 -4.85 21.96
C PRO A 100 -25.48 -4.11 21.26
N ALA A 101 -25.62 -2.79 21.49
CA ALA A 101 -26.65 -1.99 20.84
C ALA A 101 -26.40 -1.76 19.33
N SER A 102 -25.21 -2.09 18.83
CA SER A 102 -24.88 -2.07 17.39
C SER A 102 -25.43 -3.30 16.64
N PHE A 103 -26.10 -4.21 17.34
CA PHE A 103 -26.66 -5.43 16.78
C PHE A 103 -28.15 -5.50 17.04
N ASN A 104 -28.89 -6.04 16.08
CA ASN A 104 -30.30 -6.35 16.27
C ASN A 104 -30.43 -7.53 17.26
N THR A 105 -31.27 -7.38 18.28
CA THR A 105 -31.50 -8.40 19.32
C THR A 105 -32.07 -9.69 18.77
N ASP A 106 -32.84 -9.63 17.69
CA ASP A 106 -33.61 -10.76 17.20
C ASP A 106 -32.84 -11.56 16.13
N SER A 107 -32.17 -10.86 15.22
CA SER A 107 -31.43 -11.48 14.11
C SER A 107 -29.92 -11.58 14.33
N ALA A 108 -29.39 -10.97 15.40
CA ALA A 108 -27.96 -10.76 15.63
C ALA A 108 -27.24 -10.02 14.47
N ALA A 109 -27.98 -9.43 13.53
CA ALA A 109 -27.42 -8.73 12.39
C ALA A 109 -26.84 -7.38 12.83
N PRO A 110 -25.70 -6.96 12.25
CA PRO A 110 -25.12 -5.65 12.51
C PRO A 110 -26.03 -4.52 12.01
N LEU A 111 -26.20 -3.50 12.82
CA LEU A 111 -26.89 -2.26 12.49
C LEU A 111 -25.86 -1.25 11.97
N TRP A 112 -25.51 -1.35 10.69
CA TRP A 112 -24.44 -0.55 10.06
C TRP A 112 -24.59 0.95 10.32
N ASP A 113 -23.65 1.57 11.01
CA ASP A 113 -23.71 2.97 11.47
C ASP A 113 -22.71 3.89 10.75
N ARG A 114 -21.79 3.33 9.96
CA ARG A 114 -20.84 4.07 9.13
C ARG A 114 -20.47 3.32 7.86
N TYR A 115 -19.84 4.03 6.92
CA TYR A 115 -19.12 3.45 5.79
C TYR A 115 -17.62 3.62 5.96
N THR A 116 -16.86 2.66 5.47
CA THR A 116 -15.43 2.81 5.22
C THR A 116 -15.22 2.95 3.72
N VAL A 117 -14.53 4.01 3.33
CA VAL A 117 -14.13 4.28 1.95
C VAL A 117 -12.63 4.06 1.85
N LEU A 118 -12.23 3.23 0.90
CA LEU A 118 -10.85 2.92 0.60
C LEU A 118 -10.58 3.28 -0.86
N TYR A 119 -9.67 4.20 -1.10
CA TYR A 119 -9.45 4.74 -2.44
C TYR A 119 -7.98 5.07 -2.69
N ALA A 120 -7.63 5.07 -3.97
CA ALA A 120 -6.32 5.48 -4.43
C ALA A 120 -6.33 6.91 -4.95
N THR A 121 -5.38 7.72 -4.50
CA THR A 121 -5.14 9.05 -5.09
C THR A 121 -4.48 8.91 -6.47
N LEU A 122 -4.68 9.91 -7.32
CA LEU A 122 -4.12 10.02 -8.67
C LEU A 122 -2.71 10.66 -8.66
N ALA A 123 -2.20 11.05 -7.49
CA ALA A 123 -0.81 11.49 -7.33
C ALA A 123 0.20 10.37 -7.65
N ASN A 124 1.46 10.76 -7.86
CA ASN A 124 2.57 9.83 -8.07
C ASN A 124 3.81 10.19 -7.23
N PRO A 125 4.23 9.35 -6.27
CA PRO A 125 3.60 8.07 -5.91
C PRO A 125 2.19 8.29 -5.33
N GLY A 126 1.30 7.33 -5.59
CA GLY A 126 -0.09 7.42 -5.13
C GLY A 126 -0.22 7.01 -3.67
N LEU A 127 -1.27 7.50 -3.04
CA LEU A 127 -1.64 7.16 -1.68
C LEU A 127 -2.78 6.16 -1.69
N LEU A 128 -2.74 5.18 -0.80
CA LEU A 128 -3.90 4.39 -0.44
C LEU A 128 -4.52 4.99 0.82
N VAL A 129 -5.74 5.49 0.71
CA VAL A 129 -6.41 6.22 1.79
C VAL A 129 -7.61 5.42 2.26
N LYS A 130 -7.75 5.29 3.58
CA LYS A 130 -8.93 4.78 4.26
C LYS A 130 -9.59 5.94 4.99
N GLN A 131 -10.89 6.12 4.85
CA GLN A 131 -11.64 7.18 5.51
C GLN A 131 -13.03 6.70 5.91
N HIS A 132 -13.58 7.24 7.00
CA HIS A 132 -14.89 6.85 7.50
C HIS A 132 -15.94 7.91 7.18
N TYR A 133 -17.15 7.47 6.84
CA TYR A 133 -18.27 8.33 6.51
C TYR A 133 -19.49 7.95 7.34
N THR A 134 -20.23 8.96 7.81
CA THR A 134 -21.44 8.79 8.62
C THR A 134 -22.56 9.67 8.04
N PRO A 135 -23.10 9.33 6.85
CA PRO A 135 -24.21 10.06 6.26
C PRO A 135 -25.46 10.02 7.16
N ALA A 136 -26.44 10.90 6.94
CA ALA A 136 -27.69 10.80 7.70
C ALA A 136 -28.44 9.50 7.34
N GLY A 137 -29.17 8.91 8.30
CA GLY A 137 -30.07 7.77 8.04
C GLY A 137 -29.55 6.39 8.42
N ALA A 138 -28.66 6.27 9.40
CA ALA A 138 -28.31 4.97 9.99
C ALA A 138 -29.54 4.31 10.65
N PRO A 139 -29.64 2.97 10.68
CA PRO A 139 -28.69 2.00 10.14
C PRO A 139 -28.79 1.85 8.62
N TYR A 140 -27.64 1.73 7.95
CA TYR A 140 -27.58 1.61 6.49
C TYR A 140 -27.82 0.18 6.02
N ARG A 141 -28.45 0.03 4.86
CA ARG A 141 -28.78 -1.29 4.26
C ARG A 141 -28.41 -1.39 2.77
N GLY A 142 -27.76 -0.38 2.22
CA GLY A 142 -27.45 -0.30 0.80
C GLY A 142 -26.14 0.43 0.56
N PRO A 143 -25.73 0.62 -0.70
CA PRO A 143 -24.47 1.26 -1.04
C PRO A 143 -24.46 2.73 -0.63
N MET A 144 -23.26 3.26 -0.38
CA MET A 144 -23.08 4.69 -0.17
C MET A 144 -23.20 5.41 -1.51
N GLY A 145 -24.18 6.30 -1.64
CA GLY A 145 -24.39 7.06 -2.87
C GLY A 145 -23.24 8.04 -3.19
N ASN A 146 -22.98 8.25 -4.48
CA ASN A 146 -22.03 9.24 -5.01
C ASN A 146 -20.57 9.05 -4.52
N LEU A 147 -20.05 7.81 -4.57
CA LEU A 147 -18.68 7.52 -4.17
C LEU A 147 -17.66 8.39 -4.91
N ALA A 148 -17.80 8.58 -6.23
CA ALA A 148 -16.93 9.42 -7.06
C ALA A 148 -16.75 10.85 -6.51
N GLY A 149 -17.83 11.45 -6.01
CA GLY A 149 -17.83 12.81 -5.46
C GLY A 149 -17.26 12.93 -4.04
N LEU A 150 -16.91 11.81 -3.40
CA LEU A 150 -16.38 11.76 -2.03
C LEU A 150 -14.88 11.42 -1.97
N VAL A 151 -14.26 11.14 -3.11
CA VAL A 151 -12.85 10.71 -3.20
C VAL A 151 -11.97 11.78 -3.87
N HIS A 152 -11.63 12.84 -3.14
CA HIS A 152 -10.68 13.85 -3.61
C HIS A 152 -9.23 13.46 -3.35
N GLU A 153 -8.32 14.13 -4.06
CA GLU A 153 -6.87 13.90 -3.96
C GLU A 153 -6.29 14.28 -2.59
N ASP A 154 -6.85 15.31 -1.96
CA ASP A 154 -6.56 15.66 -0.56
C ASP A 154 -7.66 15.10 0.34
N PRO A 155 -7.38 14.06 1.14
CA PRO A 155 -8.35 13.44 2.04
C PRO A 155 -8.97 14.41 3.06
N ALA A 156 -8.25 15.49 3.40
CA ALA A 156 -8.72 16.51 4.34
C ALA A 156 -9.84 17.38 3.75
N THR A 157 -9.97 17.41 2.41
CA THR A 157 -10.98 18.19 1.70
C THR A 157 -12.27 17.40 1.44
N ASN A 158 -12.30 16.11 1.76
CA ASN A 158 -13.46 15.27 1.50
C ASN A 158 -14.66 15.67 2.37
N PRO A 159 -15.83 15.96 1.77
CA PRO A 159 -16.99 16.40 2.51
C PRO A 159 -17.53 15.27 3.39
N ASN A 160 -17.79 15.55 4.67
CA ASN A 160 -18.28 14.58 5.66
C ASN A 160 -17.34 13.39 5.95
N GLY A 161 -16.14 13.39 5.38
CA GLY A 161 -15.13 12.38 5.67
C GLY A 161 -14.52 12.60 7.06
N ARG A 162 -14.71 11.64 7.96
CA ARG A 162 -14.13 11.64 9.31
C ARG A 162 -12.91 10.74 9.35
N ASN A 163 -11.89 11.15 10.09
CA ASN A 163 -10.72 10.34 10.45
C ASN A 163 -10.13 9.56 9.25
N PHE A 164 -9.35 10.24 8.42
CA PHE A 164 -8.62 9.56 7.35
C PHE A 164 -7.32 8.95 7.87
N GLN A 165 -6.94 7.83 7.27
CA GLN A 165 -5.69 7.13 7.50
C GLN A 165 -5.04 6.86 6.15
N ILE A 166 -3.78 7.27 6.01
CA ILE A 166 -2.95 6.88 4.87
C ILE A 166 -2.41 5.49 5.18
N LEU A 167 -2.85 4.50 4.40
CA LEU A 167 -2.43 3.12 4.53
C LEU A 167 -1.08 2.89 3.84
N SER A 168 -0.89 3.48 2.65
CA SER A 168 0.36 3.40 1.89
C SER A 168 0.66 4.70 1.18
N GLN A 169 1.95 5.00 1.02
CA GLN A 169 2.46 6.14 0.23
C GLN A 169 3.15 5.71 -1.07
N ASN A 170 3.23 4.40 -1.32
CA ASN A 170 3.99 3.82 -2.42
C ASN A 170 3.06 3.11 -3.41
N LEU A 171 1.81 3.57 -3.55
CA LEU A 171 0.82 2.88 -4.37
C LEU A 171 1.02 3.26 -5.85
N ASP A 172 1.14 2.24 -6.71
CA ASP A 172 1.20 2.39 -8.17
C ASP A 172 -0.16 2.06 -8.81
N SER A 173 -0.83 1.00 -8.37
CA SER A 173 -2.19 0.68 -8.80
C SER A 173 -3.04 0.08 -7.68
N PHE A 174 -4.34 0.34 -7.75
CA PHE A 174 -5.34 -0.28 -6.91
C PHE A 174 -6.54 -0.62 -7.79
N ARG A 175 -6.78 -1.92 -7.93
CA ARG A 175 -7.88 -2.48 -8.71
C ARG A 175 -8.79 -3.25 -7.77
N VAL A 176 -10.08 -3.03 -7.94
CA VAL A 176 -11.14 -3.77 -7.27
C VAL A 176 -11.99 -4.43 -8.33
N LEU A 177 -12.31 -5.70 -8.11
CA LEU A 177 -13.25 -6.50 -8.88
C LEU A 177 -14.28 -7.05 -7.90
N SER A 178 -15.56 -6.94 -8.22
CA SER A 178 -16.65 -7.50 -7.45
C SER A 178 -17.49 -8.41 -8.34
N ASP A 179 -17.94 -9.53 -7.78
CA ASP A 179 -18.91 -10.44 -8.41
C ASP A 179 -20.15 -10.55 -7.53
N ASP A 180 -21.24 -9.96 -8.02
CA ASP A 180 -22.54 -9.91 -7.35
C ASP A 180 -23.15 -11.30 -7.16
N THR A 181 -22.83 -12.26 -8.04
CA THR A 181 -23.40 -13.61 -7.99
C THR A 181 -22.81 -14.41 -6.84
N SER A 182 -21.49 -14.35 -6.68
CA SER A 182 -20.78 -15.09 -5.63
C SER A 182 -20.60 -14.29 -4.33
N LYS A 183 -20.96 -12.99 -4.34
CA LYS A 183 -20.70 -12.01 -3.26
C LYS A 183 -19.22 -11.93 -2.91
N VAL A 184 -18.35 -12.01 -3.92
CA VAL A 184 -16.90 -12.04 -3.79
C VAL A 184 -16.30 -10.70 -4.23
N VAL A 185 -15.35 -10.20 -3.45
CA VAL A 185 -14.56 -9.02 -3.78
C VAL A 185 -13.09 -9.42 -3.88
N GLU A 186 -12.48 -9.11 -5.02
CA GLU A 186 -11.05 -9.23 -5.25
C GLU A 186 -10.42 -7.84 -5.28
N CYS A 187 -9.39 -7.65 -4.44
CA CYS A 187 -8.60 -6.43 -4.41
C CYS A 187 -7.18 -6.77 -4.86
N GLN A 188 -6.69 -6.04 -5.86
CA GLN A 188 -5.32 -6.13 -6.37
C GLN A 188 -4.61 -4.80 -6.11
N LEU A 189 -3.43 -4.88 -5.51
CA LEU A 189 -2.59 -3.72 -5.21
C LEU A 189 -1.22 -3.92 -5.82
N VAL A 190 -0.69 -2.86 -6.44
CA VAL A 190 0.72 -2.81 -6.84
C VAL A 190 1.37 -1.68 -6.06
N LEU A 191 2.35 -2.01 -5.24
CA LEU A 191 3.22 -1.06 -4.58
C LEU A 191 4.47 -0.86 -5.44
N ALA A 192 4.88 0.39 -5.66
CA ALA A 192 6.11 0.73 -6.33
C ALA A 192 6.96 1.65 -5.48
N ARG A 193 8.24 1.31 -5.32
CA ARG A 193 9.23 2.21 -4.74
C ARG A 193 10.23 2.60 -5.80
N ARG A 194 10.36 3.91 -5.98
CA ARG A 194 11.29 4.54 -6.93
C ARG A 194 12.31 5.32 -6.12
N GLY A 195 13.57 4.94 -6.22
CA GLY A 195 14.64 5.61 -5.47
C GLY A 195 15.87 4.73 -5.26
N GLY A 196 17.05 5.28 -5.56
CA GLY A 196 18.32 4.57 -5.57
C GLY A 196 18.82 4.29 -6.99
N ARG A 197 20.14 4.15 -7.14
CA ARG A 197 20.78 3.73 -8.40
C ARG A 197 21.16 2.27 -8.29
N LYS A 198 20.76 1.44 -9.26
CA LYS A 198 21.36 0.11 -9.44
C LYS A 198 22.83 0.28 -9.85
N ALA A 199 23.63 -0.79 -9.72
CA ALA A 199 25.03 -0.78 -10.12
C ALA A 199 25.24 -0.33 -11.58
N ASP A 200 24.22 -0.50 -12.42
CA ASP A 200 24.20 -0.15 -13.84
C ASP A 200 23.60 1.24 -14.16
N LYS A 201 23.61 2.18 -13.20
CA LYS A 201 23.05 3.55 -13.31
C LYS A 201 21.53 3.63 -13.60
N ALA A 202 20.86 2.53 -13.90
CA ALA A 202 19.41 2.44 -13.99
C ALA A 202 18.77 2.77 -12.63
N GLY A 203 17.69 3.57 -12.66
CA GLY A 203 16.90 3.86 -11.47
C GLY A 203 16.36 2.57 -10.86
N LEU A 204 16.39 2.49 -9.53
CA LEU A 204 15.72 1.41 -8.82
C LEU A 204 14.20 1.61 -8.95
N ASN A 205 13.55 0.68 -9.64
CA ASN A 205 12.09 0.62 -9.78
C ASN A 205 11.68 -0.77 -9.33
N GLU A 206 11.34 -0.90 -8.05
CA GLU A 206 10.88 -2.15 -7.47
C GLU A 206 9.37 -2.11 -7.33
N ARG A 207 8.71 -3.13 -7.88
CA ARG A 207 7.25 -3.29 -7.83
C ARG A 207 6.91 -4.56 -7.08
N HIS A 208 5.89 -4.50 -6.25
CA HIS A 208 5.35 -5.64 -5.53
C HIS A 208 3.85 -5.70 -5.74
N GLN A 209 3.39 -6.77 -6.40
CA GLN A 209 1.98 -7.01 -6.66
C GLN A 209 1.40 -7.97 -5.63
N LEU A 210 0.22 -7.63 -5.15
CA LEU A 210 -0.53 -8.38 -4.16
C LEU A 210 -1.98 -8.48 -4.63
N SER A 211 -2.59 -9.62 -4.41
CA SER A 211 -4.02 -9.80 -4.60
C SER A 211 -4.59 -10.62 -3.45
N PHE A 212 -5.84 -10.34 -3.11
CA PHE A 212 -6.62 -11.20 -2.25
C PHE A 212 -8.09 -11.17 -2.67
N THR A 213 -8.76 -12.27 -2.35
CA THR A 213 -10.16 -12.49 -2.65
C THR A 213 -10.86 -12.80 -1.34
N THR A 214 -12.00 -12.14 -1.08
CA THR A 214 -12.80 -12.38 0.11
C THR A 214 -14.28 -12.43 -0.25
N ARG A 215 -15.02 -13.30 0.42
CA ARG A 215 -16.47 -13.35 0.32
C ARG A 215 -17.07 -12.51 1.45
N LEU A 216 -18.10 -11.73 1.14
CA LEU A 216 -18.80 -10.90 2.10
C LEU A 216 -20.13 -11.58 2.47
N GLU A 217 -20.30 -11.94 3.74
CA GLU A 217 -21.41 -12.81 4.19
C GLU A 217 -22.21 -12.25 5.40
N ASN A 218 -22.07 -10.96 5.74
CA ASN A 218 -22.70 -10.42 6.95
C ASN A 218 -24.14 -9.89 6.76
N SER A 219 -24.73 -10.01 5.58
CA SER A 219 -26.15 -9.72 5.33
C SER A 219 -27.06 -10.80 5.97
N PRO A 220 -28.10 -10.43 6.74
CA PRO A 220 -29.13 -11.39 7.16
C PRO A 220 -29.92 -11.92 5.95
N PRO A 221 -30.51 -13.13 6.04
CA PRO A 221 -31.42 -13.67 5.03
C PRO A 221 -32.74 -12.90 4.92
#